data_AF-A0A2A2WD91-F1
#
_entry.id   AF-A0A2A2WD91-F1
#
_cell.length_a   1.000
_cell.length_b   1.000
_cell.length_c   1.000
_cell.angle_alpha   90.00
_cell.angle_beta   90.00
_cell.angle_gamma   90.00
#
_symmetry.space_group_name_H-M   'P 1'
#
loop_
_entity.id
_entity.type
_entity.pdbx_description
1 polymer ?
#
loop_
_entity_poly.entity_id
_entity_poly.type
_entity_poly.pdbx_seq_one_letter_code
_entity_poly.pdbx_strand_id
1 'polypeptide(L)'
;MFKIEKLDLCRGSHRTGSIAVDWESITKTLGFPPNGSASADGKVIDCWMFRCDKCDCAIWDYKGSHLYDQYSTFGPPSVFRHLFGDRYTHEALGD
;
A
#
# COMPACT_ATOMS: atom_id res chain seq x y z
N MET A 1 14.55 12.83 -3.57
CA MET A 1 14.55 11.66 -2.69
C MET A 1 13.25 11.73 -1.90
N PHE A 2 12.33 10.80 -2.11
CA PHE A 2 11.04 10.83 -1.41
C PHE A 2 11.27 10.56 0.07
N LYS A 3 10.70 11.40 0.94
CA LYS A 3 10.71 11.15 2.38
C LYS A 3 9.52 10.25 2.72
N ILE A 4 9.80 9.04 3.20
CA ILE A 4 8.79 8.10 3.69
C ILE A 4 8.71 8.25 5.20
N GLU A 5 7.52 8.51 5.72
CA GLU A 5 7.25 8.61 7.15
C GLU A 5 6.12 7.65 7.51
N LYS A 6 6.36 6.71 8.44
CA LYS A 6 5.34 5.78 8.93
C LYS A 6 4.19 6.55 9.60
N LEU A 7 2.95 6.11 9.35
CA LEU A 7 1.73 6.65 9.97
C LEU A 7 1.03 5.59 10.81
N ASP A 8 0.50 5.97 11.97
CA ASP A 8 -0.19 5.04 12.88
C ASP A 8 -1.68 4.81 12.56
N LEU A 9 -2.30 5.62 11.71
CA LEU A 9 -3.76 5.61 11.48
C LEU A 9 -4.14 5.67 10.00
N CYS A 10 -5.17 4.89 9.63
CA CYS A 10 -5.73 4.85 8.28
C CYS A 10 -6.58 6.08 7.99
N ARG A 11 -6.26 6.81 6.92
CA ARG A 11 -7.11 7.89 6.39
C ARG A 11 -7.66 7.62 4.98
N GLY A 12 -7.21 6.54 4.32
CA GLY A 12 -7.66 6.17 2.98
C GLY A 12 -8.81 5.16 3.03
N SER A 13 -9.93 5.47 2.37
CA SER A 13 -11.11 4.60 2.31
C SER A 13 -11.35 3.95 0.94
N HIS A 14 -10.51 4.22 -0.07
CA HIS A 14 -10.71 3.75 -1.44
C HIS A 14 -9.42 3.22 -2.05
N ARG A 15 -9.50 2.17 -2.89
CA ARG A 15 -8.36 1.61 -3.64
C ARG A 15 -8.07 2.48 -4.86
N THR A 16 -6.80 2.82 -5.10
CA THR A 16 -6.33 3.58 -6.29
C THR A 16 -5.46 2.74 -7.24
N GLY A 17 -5.15 1.51 -6.85
CA GLY A 17 -4.36 0.58 -7.66
C GLY A 17 -3.99 -0.68 -6.90
N SER A 18 -3.12 -1.47 -7.50
CA SER A 18 -2.60 -2.71 -6.94
C SER A 18 -1.10 -2.84 -7.22
N ILE A 19 -0.36 -3.51 -6.34
CA ILE A 19 1.05 -3.86 -6.53
C ILE A 19 1.22 -5.38 -6.50
N ALA A 20 2.04 -5.93 -7.40
CA ALA A 20 2.39 -7.35 -7.43
C ALA A 20 3.79 -7.56 -6.85
N VAL A 21 3.88 -7.75 -5.54
CA VAL A 21 5.14 -7.92 -4.77
C VAL A 21 4.87 -8.77 -3.56
N ASP A 22 5.88 -9.45 -3.03
CA ASP A 22 5.81 -10.16 -1.75
C ASP A 22 5.84 -9.20 -0.54
N TRP A 23 5.35 -9.68 0.61
CA TRP A 23 5.28 -8.94 1.87
C TRP A 23 6.64 -8.37 2.33
N GLU A 24 7.71 -9.14 2.13
CA GLU A 24 9.06 -8.76 2.56
C GLU A 24 9.60 -7.62 1.69
N SER A 25 9.38 -7.67 0.38
CA SER A 25 9.70 -6.61 -0.57
C SER A 25 9.04 -5.28 -0.20
N ILE A 26 7.78 -5.29 0.24
CA ILE A 26 7.10 -4.07 0.69
C ILE A 26 7.80 -3.50 1.93
N THR A 27 8.00 -4.34 2.95
CA THR A 27 8.64 -3.95 4.21
C THR A 27 10.06 -3.41 3.97
N LYS A 28 10.82 -4.05 3.07
CA LYS A 28 12.18 -3.62 2.69
C LYS A 28 12.18 -2.29 1.93
N THR A 29 11.22 -2.08 1.04
CA THR A 29 11.09 -0.83 0.25
C THR A 29 10.70 0.35 1.13
N LEU A 30 9.77 0.12 2.07
CA LEU A 30 9.27 1.15 2.97
C LEU A 30 10.19 1.39 4.19
N GLY A 31 10.99 0.39 4.58
CA GLY A 31 11.90 0.45 5.71
C GLY A 31 11.22 0.26 7.07
N PHE A 32 9.96 -0.16 7.12
CA PHE A 32 9.24 -0.44 8.37
C PHE A 32 8.23 -1.60 8.19
N PRO A 33 7.99 -2.40 9.24
CA PRO A 33 7.01 -3.49 9.21
C PRO A 33 5.56 -2.95 9.19
N PRO A 34 4.56 -3.76 8.80
CA PRO A 34 3.16 -3.33 8.77
C PRO A 34 2.72 -2.71 10.10
N ASN A 35 1.85 -1.70 10.00
CA ASN A 35 1.45 -0.87 11.15
C ASN A 35 0.46 -1.56 12.07
N GLY A 36 -0.21 -2.60 11.60
CA GLY A 36 -1.17 -3.37 12.37
C GLY A 36 -2.09 -4.17 11.47
N SER A 37 -2.74 -5.15 12.09
CA SER A 37 -3.57 -6.15 11.44
C SER A 37 -5.05 -5.96 11.78
N ALA A 38 -5.91 -6.42 10.88
CA ALA A 38 -7.36 -6.43 10.98
C ALA A 38 -8.03 -5.04 11.02
N SER A 39 -8.55 -4.61 9.86
CA SER A 39 -9.78 -3.80 9.90
C SER A 39 -10.80 -4.52 10.80
N ALA A 40 -11.65 -3.78 11.54
CA ALA A 40 -12.60 -4.34 12.50
C ALA A 40 -13.51 -5.46 11.94
N ASP A 41 -13.65 -5.54 10.62
CA ASP A 41 -14.42 -6.53 9.87
C ASP A 41 -13.58 -7.77 9.42
N GLY A 42 -12.31 -7.87 9.84
CA GLY A 42 -11.39 -8.98 9.51
C GLY A 42 -10.92 -9.03 8.06
N LYS A 43 -11.31 -8.05 7.22
CA LYS A 43 -11.02 -8.05 5.78
C LYS A 43 -9.61 -7.58 5.41
N VAL A 44 -8.89 -6.89 6.28
CA VAL A 44 -7.51 -6.43 6.00
C VAL A 44 -6.58 -7.15 6.95
N ILE A 45 -5.71 -8.02 6.46
CA ILE A 45 -4.85 -8.84 7.32
C ILE A 45 -3.65 -8.03 7.79
N ASP A 46 -2.96 -7.37 6.86
CA ASP A 46 -1.83 -6.48 7.12
C ASP A 46 -2.01 -5.16 6.38
N CYS A 47 -1.44 -4.09 6.92
CA CYS A 47 -1.39 -2.81 6.24
C CYS A 47 -0.10 -2.03 6.50
N TRP A 48 0.35 -1.32 5.48
CA TRP A 48 1.42 -0.32 5.58
C TRP A 48 0.83 1.04 5.29
N MET A 49 1.02 1.98 6.20
CA MET A 49 0.58 3.35 6.06
C MET A 49 1.77 4.28 6.24
N PHE A 50 1.92 5.16 5.29
CA PHE A 50 3.03 6.08 5.25
C PHE A 50 2.66 7.36 4.52
N ARG A 51 3.37 8.42 4.86
CA ARG A 51 3.37 9.66 4.11
C ARG A 51 4.59 9.68 3.23
N CYS A 52 4.40 9.94 1.95
CA CYS A 52 5.45 10.08 0.96
C CYS A 52 5.38 11.50 0.37
N ASP A 53 6.36 12.35 0.68
CA ASP A 53 6.42 13.75 0.19
C ASP A 53 5.11 14.54 0.41
N LYS A 54 4.53 14.42 1.61
CA LYS A 54 3.23 15.00 2.03
C LYS A 54 1.97 14.32 1.46
N CYS A 55 2.10 13.32 0.59
CA CYS A 55 0.98 12.51 0.15
C CYS A 55 0.77 11.31 1.08
N ASP A 56 -0.45 11.16 1.62
CA ASP A 56 -0.81 10.00 2.40
C ASP A 56 -0.97 8.78 1.48
N CYS A 57 -0.26 7.71 1.80
CA CYS A 57 -0.20 6.47 1.05
C CYS A 57 -0.52 5.28 1.96
N ALA A 58 -1.17 4.26 1.40
CA ALA A 58 -1.40 3.01 2.10
C ALA A 58 -1.28 1.81 1.17
N ILE A 59 -0.93 0.67 1.75
CA ILE A 59 -0.92 -0.65 1.12
C ILE A 59 -1.69 -1.59 2.05
N TRP A 60 -2.62 -2.35 1.50
CA TRP A 60 -3.50 -3.26 2.24
C TRP A 60 -3.43 -4.67 1.68
N ASP A 61 -3.32 -5.62 2.59
CA ASP A 61 -3.61 -7.02 2.32
C ASP A 61 -5.10 -7.29 2.49
N TYR A 62 -5.89 -7.25 1.41
CA TYR A 62 -7.34 -7.36 1.50
C TYR A 62 -7.83 -8.79 1.24
N LYS A 63 -8.43 -9.44 2.24
CA LYS A 63 -8.99 -10.81 2.18
C LYS A 63 -7.95 -11.86 1.75
N GLY A 64 -6.72 -11.75 2.23
CA GLY A 64 -5.67 -12.72 1.91
C GLY A 64 -5.07 -12.51 0.52
N SER A 65 -4.97 -11.25 0.06
CA SER A 65 -4.34 -10.98 -1.23
C SER A 65 -2.85 -11.36 -1.25
N HIS A 66 -2.22 -11.55 -0.08
CA HIS A 66 -0.88 -12.11 0.11
C HIS A 66 -0.77 -13.54 -0.44
N LEU A 67 -1.88 -14.29 -0.52
CA LEU A 67 -1.91 -15.61 -1.16
C LEU A 67 -1.69 -15.53 -2.68
N TYR A 68 -1.78 -14.33 -3.25
CA TYR A 68 -1.63 -14.05 -4.67
C TYR A 68 -0.56 -12.99 -4.94
N ASP A 69 0.27 -12.65 -3.94
CA ASP A 69 1.31 -11.61 -4.00
C ASP A 69 0.81 -10.27 -4.58
N GLN A 70 -0.46 -9.92 -4.31
CA GLN A 70 -1.09 -8.75 -4.91
C GLN A 70 -1.70 -7.86 -3.84
N TYR A 71 -1.13 -6.69 -3.55
CA TYR A 71 -1.63 -5.81 -2.50
C TYR A 71 -2.39 -4.64 -3.08
N SER A 72 -3.47 -4.23 -2.41
CA SER A 72 -4.23 -3.04 -2.79
C SER A 72 -3.53 -1.78 -2.30
N THR A 73 -3.49 -0.72 -3.11
CA THR A 73 -2.83 0.54 -2.75
C THR A 73 -3.79 1.71 -2.71
N PHE A 74 -3.47 2.70 -1.89
CA PHE A 74 -4.10 4.02 -1.87
C PHE A 74 -3.03 5.11 -1.91
N GLY A 75 -3.26 6.13 -2.75
CA GLY A 75 -2.36 7.27 -2.90
C GLY A 75 -2.00 7.52 -4.37
N PRO A 76 -1.12 8.50 -4.62
CA PRO A 76 -0.80 8.93 -5.98
C PRO A 76 0.00 7.86 -6.74
N PRO A 77 -0.35 7.58 -8.01
CA PRO A 77 0.31 6.55 -8.81
C PRO A 77 1.80 6.84 -9.03
N SER A 78 2.20 8.12 -9.06
CA SER A 78 3.59 8.53 -9.21
C SER A 78 4.49 8.03 -8.08
N VAL A 79 3.97 7.98 -6.84
CA VAL A 79 4.71 7.44 -5.69
C VAL A 79 4.89 5.94 -5.83
N PHE A 80 3.82 5.20 -6.12
CA PHE A 80 3.89 3.74 -6.24
C PHE A 80 4.70 3.28 -7.45
N ARG A 81 4.62 3.98 -8.60
CA ARG A 81 5.51 3.74 -9.74
C ARG A 81 6.97 4.00 -9.39
N HIS A 82 7.26 4.99 -8.56
CA HIS A 82 8.65 5.25 -8.16
C HIS A 82 9.17 4.17 -7.20
N LEU A 83 8.35 3.72 -6.25
CA LEU A 83 8.73 2.72 -5.25
C LEU A 83 8.79 1.30 -5.80
N PHE A 84 7.81 0.92 -6.65
CA PHE A 84 7.60 -0.45 -7.09
C PHE A 84 7.76 -0.64 -8.60
N GLY A 85 7.96 0.43 -9.38
CA GLY A 85 8.19 0.36 -10.81
C GLY A 85 7.03 -0.29 -11.56
N ASP A 86 7.37 -1.17 -12.50
CA ASP A 86 6.44 -1.97 -13.32
C ASP A 86 5.56 -2.93 -12.51
N ARG A 87 5.85 -3.13 -11.22
CA ARG A 87 5.03 -3.97 -10.35
C ARG A 87 3.75 -3.28 -9.88
N TYR A 88 3.62 -1.97 -10.11
CA TYR A 88 2.44 -1.19 -9.78
C TYR A 88 1.48 -1.06 -10.97
N THR A 89 0.24 -1.48 -10.76
CA THR A 89 -0.88 -1.31 -11.68
C THR A 89 -1.82 -0.24 -11.14
N HIS A 90 -1.93 0.87 -11.87
CA HIS A 90 -2.92 1.90 -11.56
C HIS A 90 -4.30 1.44 -12.04
N GLU A 91 -5.30 1.47 -11.15
CA GLU A 91 -6.69 1.41 -11.58
C GLU A 91 -7.15 2.83 -11.87
N ALA A 92 -7.15 3.20 -13.15
CA ALA A 92 -7.89 4.36 -13.58
C ALA A 92 -9.37 4.05 -13.32
N LEU A 93 -10.04 4.86 -12.48
CA LEU A 93 -11.49 4.99 -12.55
C LEU A 93 -11.81 5.27 -14.01
N GLY A 94 -12.59 4.39 -14.64
CA GLY A 94 -13.03 4.57 -16.02
C GLY A 94 -13.61 5.96 -16.21
N ASP A 95 -13.20 6.58 -17.32
CA ASP A 95 -13.79 7.82 -17.86
C ASP A 95 -15.30 7.65 -18.07
#